data_AF-A0A286EH74-F1
#
_entry.id   AF-A0A286EH74-F1
#
_cell.length_a   1.000
_cell.length_b   1.000
_cell.length_c   1.000
_cell.angle_alpha   90.00
_cell.angle_beta   90.00
_cell.angle_gamma   90.00
#
_symmetry.space_group_name_H-M   'P 1'
#
loop_
_entity.id
_entity.type
_entity.pdbx_description
1 polymer ?
#
loop_
_entity_poly.entity_id
_entity_poly.type
_entity_poly.pdbx_seq_one_letter_code
_entity_poly.pdbx_strand_id
1 'polypeptide(L)'
;SAIVTLFVTGSQDGSLESRGYGRFYVYYAVGDHIWVGQGLGTYNVPIQPVLDNQYLDQLMETGVIGLTAFAGLLVTALLVATRVASQIDRWRVPNVDPVLAELASGVGGAMMVVITTNLVLDTYGFIQISTLMWILFAVVAAMRNVADIRPPFPDLELLTTGGSSASGHPASDRTAASPATASA
;
A
#
# COMPACT_ATOMS: atom_id res chain seq x y z
N SER A 1 23.42 17.70 26.97
CA SER A 1 22.67 16.63 26.29
C SER A 1 22.71 16.83 24.79
N ALA A 2 23.14 15.82 24.03
CA ALA A 2 23.26 15.89 22.57
C ALA A 2 21.96 16.32 21.86
N ILE A 3 20.78 15.96 22.40
CA ILE A 3 19.47 16.37 21.88
C ILE A 3 19.28 17.90 21.93
N VAL A 4 19.68 18.56 23.02
CA VAL A 4 19.55 20.03 23.14
C VAL A 4 20.51 20.72 22.17
N THR A 5 21.72 20.19 22.00
CA THR A 5 22.69 20.69 21.01
C THR A 5 22.18 20.52 19.58
N LEU A 6 21.47 19.43 19.27
CA LEU A 6 20.83 19.23 17.96
C LEU A 6 19.81 20.34 17.65
N PHE A 7 19.00 20.76 18.63
CA PHE A 7 18.01 21.82 18.44
C PHE A 7 18.62 23.23 18.39
N VAL A 8 19.67 23.48 19.19
CA VAL A 8 20.32 24.79 19.25
C VAL A 8 21.19 25.04 18.00
N THR A 9 21.96 24.02 17.58
CA THR A 9 22.91 24.15 16.46
C THR A 9 22.32 23.68 15.14
N GLY A 10 21.18 22.98 15.13
CA GLY A 10 20.54 22.51 13.90
C GLY A 10 20.21 23.63 12.91
N SER A 11 19.94 24.84 13.40
CA SER A 11 19.74 26.03 12.54
C SER A 11 21.02 26.54 11.85
N GLN A 12 22.20 26.10 12.31
CA GLN A 12 23.52 26.45 11.77
C GLN A 12 24.14 25.27 10.97
N ASP A 13 23.35 24.24 10.67
CA ASP A 13 23.81 23.12 9.85
C ASP A 13 23.84 23.54 8.37
N GLY A 14 25.04 23.51 7.77
CA GLY A 14 25.26 23.82 6.36
C GLY A 14 24.45 22.93 5.41
N SER A 15 23.99 21.76 5.85
CA SER A 15 23.10 20.91 5.06
C SER A 15 21.71 21.55 4.83
N LEU A 16 21.17 22.27 5.82
CA LEU A 16 19.90 22.98 5.70
C LEU A 16 20.03 24.22 4.82
N GLU A 17 21.17 24.91 4.90
CA GLU A 17 21.49 26.05 4.05
C GLU A 17 21.58 25.62 2.58
N SER A 18 22.31 24.54 2.29
CA SER A 18 22.41 23.95 0.94
C SER A 18 21.03 23.59 0.37
N ARG A 19 20.20 22.89 1.15
CA ARG A 19 18.81 22.58 0.76
C ARG A 19 17.97 23.84 0.54
N GLY A 20 18.18 24.87 1.37
CA GLY A 20 17.55 26.18 1.20
C GLY A 20 17.89 26.80 -0.14
N TYR A 21 19.18 26.83 -0.48
CA TYR A 21 19.67 27.35 -1.75
C TYR A 21 19.08 26.59 -2.96
N GLY A 22 19.04 25.26 -2.90
CA GLY A 22 18.41 24.43 -3.95
C GLY A 22 16.93 24.77 -4.19
N ARG A 23 16.14 24.91 -3.11
CA ARG A 23 14.73 25.34 -3.22
C ARG A 23 14.57 26.72 -3.84
N PHE A 24 15.41 27.68 -3.44
CA PHE A 24 15.39 29.02 -4.03
C PHE A 24 15.74 28.98 -5.51
N TYR A 25 16.75 28.20 -5.90
CA TYR A 25 17.12 28.04 -7.30
C TYR A 25 15.95 27.52 -8.14
N VAL A 26 15.27 26.44 -7.69
CA VAL A 26 14.10 25.87 -8.40
C VAL A 26 13.00 26.91 -8.57
N TYR A 27 12.72 27.72 -7.53
CA TYR A 27 11.69 28.75 -7.61
C TYR A 27 11.92 29.74 -8.76
N TYR A 28 13.17 30.14 -9.00
CA TYR A 28 13.50 31.05 -10.10
C TYR A 28 13.64 30.34 -11.45
N ALA A 29 14.20 29.12 -11.47
CA ALA A 29 14.52 28.40 -12.70
C ALA A 29 13.33 27.65 -13.31
N VAL A 30 12.32 27.27 -12.51
CA VAL A 30 11.15 26.51 -13.00
C VAL A 30 10.31 27.30 -13.99
N GLY A 31 10.34 28.64 -13.90
CA GLY A 31 9.53 29.53 -14.75
C GLY A 31 9.83 29.38 -16.25
N ASP A 32 11.07 29.07 -16.60
CA ASP A 32 11.50 28.97 -18.00
C ASP A 32 10.92 27.73 -18.70
N HIS A 33 10.66 26.65 -17.95
CA HIS A 33 10.27 25.35 -18.51
C HIS A 33 9.23 24.62 -17.63
N ILE A 34 8.21 25.33 -17.15
CA ILE A 34 7.30 24.79 -16.11
C ILE A 34 6.54 23.52 -16.50
N TRP A 35 6.19 23.35 -17.79
CA TRP A 35 5.30 22.27 -18.21
C TRP A 35 6.02 20.93 -18.37
N VAL A 36 7.15 20.93 -19.07
CA VAL A 36 7.88 19.73 -19.50
C VAL A 36 9.28 19.67 -18.87
N GLY A 37 9.71 20.72 -18.16
CA GLY A 37 11.03 20.79 -17.56
C GLY A 37 12.15 20.91 -18.60
N GLN A 38 13.37 20.68 -18.14
CA GLN A 38 14.59 20.77 -18.93
C GLN A 38 14.84 19.51 -19.79
N GLY A 39 14.14 18.41 -19.48
CA GLY A 39 14.38 17.07 -20.03
C GLY A 39 14.68 16.05 -18.92
N LEU A 40 14.21 14.81 -19.10
CA LEU A 40 14.50 13.73 -18.15
C LEU A 40 16.00 13.40 -18.16
N GLY A 41 16.63 13.43 -16.99
CA GLY A 41 18.07 13.18 -16.84
C GLY A 41 18.98 14.27 -17.41
N THR A 42 18.44 15.45 -17.76
CA THR A 42 19.24 16.58 -18.24
C THR A 42 19.63 17.55 -17.13
N TYR A 43 19.18 17.31 -15.88
CA TYR A 43 19.57 18.12 -14.75
C TYR A 43 21.07 17.93 -14.45
N ASN A 44 21.85 19.00 -14.58
CA ASN A 44 23.30 18.93 -14.57
C ASN A 44 23.86 19.51 -13.27
N VAL A 45 24.12 18.64 -12.31
CA VAL A 45 24.66 18.95 -10.97
C VAL A 45 25.97 19.77 -11.00
N PRO A 46 26.90 19.57 -11.93
CA PRO A 46 28.06 20.46 -12.07
C PRO A 46 27.74 21.95 -12.28
N ILE A 47 26.57 22.29 -12.80
CA ILE A 47 26.18 23.68 -13.17
C ILE A 47 25.03 24.18 -12.28
N GLN A 48 24.24 23.26 -11.71
CA GLN A 48 23.04 23.53 -10.93
C GLN A 48 23.17 22.95 -9.52
N PRO A 49 22.54 23.53 -8.49
CA PRO A 49 22.64 22.99 -7.14
C PRO A 49 22.04 21.58 -7.04
N VAL A 50 22.61 20.77 -6.14
CA VAL A 50 22.02 19.47 -5.78
C VAL A 50 20.66 19.69 -5.13
N LEU A 51 19.66 18.94 -5.58
CA LEU A 51 18.32 18.98 -5.01
C LEU A 51 18.08 17.69 -4.23
N ASP A 52 18.12 17.76 -2.91
CA ASP A 52 17.83 16.61 -2.06
C ASP A 52 16.30 16.41 -1.91
N ASN A 53 15.56 16.37 -3.01
CA ASN A 53 14.10 16.17 -3.00
C ASN A 53 13.63 15.71 -4.38
N GLN A 54 13.17 14.47 -4.45
CA GLN A 54 12.74 13.85 -5.69
C GLN A 54 11.61 14.63 -6.41
N TYR A 55 10.73 15.32 -5.68
CA TYR A 55 9.67 16.12 -6.29
C TYR A 55 10.20 17.41 -6.94
N LEU A 56 11.23 18.02 -6.36
CA LEU A 56 11.89 19.19 -6.96
C LEU A 56 12.69 18.79 -8.20
N ASP A 57 13.38 17.64 -8.16
CA ASP A 57 14.02 17.07 -9.34
C ASP A 57 13.01 16.81 -10.45
N GLN A 58 11.90 16.16 -10.13
CA GLN A 58 10.88 15.85 -11.11
C GLN A 58 10.28 17.12 -11.73
N LEU A 59 10.10 18.18 -10.92
CA LEU A 59 9.64 19.48 -11.40
C LEU A 59 10.64 20.14 -12.35
N MET A 60 11.94 20.07 -12.07
CA MET A 60 12.97 20.65 -12.92
C MET A 60 13.18 19.86 -14.22
N GLU A 61 13.18 18.53 -14.15
CA GLU A 61 13.46 17.66 -15.30
C GLU A 61 12.26 17.48 -16.21
N THR A 62 11.08 17.22 -15.63
CA THR A 62 9.88 16.83 -16.39
C THR A 62 8.71 17.80 -16.26
N GLY A 63 8.90 18.88 -15.50
CA GLY A 63 7.88 19.87 -15.25
C GLY A 63 6.70 19.35 -14.42
N VAL A 64 5.64 20.14 -14.42
CA VAL A 64 4.39 19.82 -13.71
C VAL A 64 3.78 18.52 -14.22
N ILE A 65 3.91 18.19 -15.51
CA ILE A 65 3.31 16.98 -16.08
C ILE A 65 3.96 15.72 -15.49
N GLY A 66 5.29 15.63 -15.53
CA GLY A 66 5.95 14.45 -14.98
C GLY A 66 5.88 14.40 -13.46
N LEU A 67 5.92 15.56 -12.77
CA LEU A 67 5.69 15.61 -11.32
C LEU A 67 4.31 15.08 -10.94
N THR A 68 3.26 15.52 -11.62
CA THR A 68 1.90 15.07 -11.34
C THR A 68 1.69 13.60 -11.69
N ALA A 69 2.28 13.10 -12.77
CA ALA A 69 2.26 11.68 -13.11
C ALA A 69 2.98 10.84 -12.03
N PHE A 70 4.15 11.27 -11.57
CA PHE A 70 4.92 10.59 -10.54
C PHE A 70 4.17 10.59 -9.18
N ALA A 71 3.68 11.75 -8.74
CA ALA A 71 2.90 11.86 -7.52
C ALA A 71 1.59 11.06 -7.62
N GLY A 72 0.94 11.08 -8.79
CA GLY A 72 -0.25 10.28 -9.08
C GLY A 72 0.02 8.78 -8.96
N LEU A 73 1.16 8.30 -9.46
CA LEU A 73 1.57 6.90 -9.34
C LEU A 73 1.77 6.49 -7.88
N LEU A 74 2.50 7.31 -7.10
CA LEU A 74 2.74 7.08 -5.68
C LEU A 74 1.43 7.01 -4.88
N VAL A 75 0.56 8.01 -5.05
CA VAL A 75 -0.74 8.08 -4.38
C VAL A 75 -1.62 6.91 -4.81
N THR A 76 -1.66 6.58 -6.09
CA THR A 76 -2.45 5.45 -6.59
C THR A 76 -1.97 4.13 -5.97
N ALA A 77 -0.67 3.89 -5.91
CA ALA A 77 -0.12 2.69 -5.28
C ALA A 77 -0.50 2.58 -3.80
N LEU A 78 -0.36 3.67 -3.03
CA LEU A 78 -0.76 3.72 -1.63
C LEU A 78 -2.27 3.45 -1.45
N LEU A 79 -3.11 4.09 -2.27
CA LEU A 79 -4.56 3.92 -2.20
C LEU A 79 -4.99 2.50 -2.58
N VAL A 80 -4.34 1.90 -3.59
CA VAL A 80 -4.60 0.49 -3.94
C VAL A 80 -4.19 -0.41 -2.79
N ALA A 81 -3.01 -0.20 -2.20
CA ALA A 81 -2.51 -1.04 -1.11
C ALA A 81 -3.44 -1.00 0.12
N THR A 82 -3.83 0.20 0.55
CA THR A 82 -4.74 0.41 1.68
C THR A 82 -6.14 -0.14 1.41
N ARG A 83 -6.66 0.03 0.19
CA ARG A 83 -7.95 -0.56 -0.20
C ARG A 83 -7.92 -2.08 -0.14
N VAL A 84 -6.91 -2.72 -0.73
CA VAL A 84 -6.80 -4.18 -0.72
C VAL A 84 -6.68 -4.71 0.71
N ALA A 85 -5.86 -4.09 1.56
CA ALA A 85 -5.77 -4.46 2.98
C ALA A 85 -7.14 -4.40 3.68
N SER A 86 -7.89 -3.32 3.46
CA SER A 86 -9.24 -3.16 4.03
C SER A 86 -10.27 -4.15 3.48
N GLN A 87 -10.12 -4.57 2.22
CA GLN A 87 -10.99 -5.57 1.61
C GLN A 87 -10.73 -6.94 2.24
N ILE A 88 -9.47 -7.37 2.32
CA ILE A 88 -9.09 -8.66 2.92
C ILE A 88 -9.63 -8.79 4.35
N ASP A 89 -9.52 -7.73 5.15
CA ASP A 89 -10.04 -7.71 6.52
C ASP A 89 -11.57 -7.89 6.59
N ARG A 90 -12.33 -7.36 5.62
CA ARG A 90 -13.79 -7.55 5.53
C ARG A 90 -14.19 -8.97 5.11
N TRP A 91 -13.39 -9.64 4.28
CA TRP A 91 -13.64 -11.02 3.85
C TRP A 91 -13.35 -12.05 4.96
N ARG A 92 -12.81 -11.60 6.09
CA ARG A 92 -12.33 -12.46 7.16
C ARG A 92 -13.47 -13.28 7.77
N VAL A 93 -13.43 -14.59 7.50
CA VAL A 93 -14.17 -15.59 8.28
C VAL A 93 -13.48 -15.70 9.66
N PRO A 94 -14.19 -15.78 10.79
CA PRO A 94 -13.61 -15.72 12.14
C PRO A 94 -12.48 -16.70 12.51
N ASN A 95 -12.06 -17.62 11.62
CA ASN A 95 -11.05 -18.66 11.88
C ASN A 95 -10.00 -18.84 10.76
N VAL A 96 -9.81 -17.86 9.87
CA VAL A 96 -8.78 -17.91 8.81
C VAL A 96 -7.58 -17.01 9.17
N ASP A 97 -6.39 -17.48 8.80
CA ASP A 97 -5.06 -16.95 9.16
C ASP A 97 -4.89 -15.45 8.82
N PRO A 98 -4.58 -14.56 9.80
CA PRO A 98 -4.51 -13.10 9.62
C PRO A 98 -3.35 -12.59 8.77
N VAL A 99 -2.39 -13.45 8.42
CA VAL A 99 -1.09 -13.08 7.82
C VAL A 99 -1.24 -12.22 6.56
N LEU A 100 -2.23 -12.48 5.70
CA LEU A 100 -2.35 -11.76 4.43
C LEU A 100 -2.76 -10.29 4.60
N ALA A 101 -3.63 -9.99 5.58
CA ALA A 101 -4.02 -8.62 5.89
C ALA A 101 -2.85 -7.83 6.51
N GLU A 102 -2.07 -8.48 7.37
CA GLU A 102 -0.86 -7.90 7.97
C GLU A 102 0.21 -7.60 6.90
N LEU A 103 0.45 -8.52 5.96
CA LEU A 103 1.36 -8.27 4.84
C LEU A 103 0.88 -7.12 3.96
N ALA A 104 -0.42 -7.07 3.62
CA ALA A 104 -0.99 -6.01 2.78
C ALA A 104 -0.86 -4.63 3.43
N SER A 105 -1.17 -4.53 4.73
CA SER A 105 -0.97 -3.31 5.51
C SER A 105 0.51 -2.92 5.64
N GLY A 106 1.40 -3.91 5.78
CA GLY A 106 2.85 -3.71 5.77
C GLY A 106 3.36 -3.10 4.46
N VAL A 107 2.87 -3.57 3.31
CA VAL A 107 3.17 -2.98 2.00
C VAL A 107 2.65 -1.55 1.90
N GLY A 108 1.45 -1.27 2.40
CA GLY A 108 0.92 0.09 2.49
C GLY A 108 1.79 1.02 3.35
N GLY A 109 2.28 0.52 4.49
CA GLY A 109 3.24 1.22 5.35
C GLY A 109 4.57 1.49 4.65
N ALA A 110 5.12 0.51 3.92
CA ALA A 110 6.33 0.68 3.13
C ALA A 110 6.17 1.78 2.05
N MET A 111 5.01 1.86 1.40
CA MET A 111 4.75 2.95 0.45
C MET A 111 4.68 4.33 1.09
N MET A 112 4.13 4.45 2.31
CA MET A 112 4.17 5.71 3.06
C MET A 112 5.60 6.16 3.34
N VAL A 113 6.49 5.21 3.67
CA VAL A 113 7.91 5.48 3.86
C VAL A 113 8.52 6.01 2.56
N VAL A 114 8.30 5.36 1.41
CA VAL A 114 8.80 5.84 0.11
C VAL A 114 8.34 7.27 -0.19
N ILE A 115 7.05 7.55 -0.01
CA ILE A 115 6.46 8.89 -0.25
C ILE A 115 7.13 9.96 0.61
N THR A 116 7.38 9.62 1.88
CA THR A 116 8.01 10.53 2.84
C THR A 116 9.49 10.70 2.55
N THR A 117 10.21 9.64 2.18
CA THR A 117 11.62 9.69 1.79
C THR A 117 11.84 10.62 0.59
N ASN A 118 10.95 10.58 -0.40
CA ASN A 118 11.00 11.46 -1.57
C ASN A 118 10.89 12.97 -1.21
N LEU A 119 10.39 13.33 -0.02
CA LEU A 119 10.37 14.73 0.45
C LEU A 119 11.74 15.21 0.93
N VAL A 120 12.63 14.29 1.29
CA VAL A 120 13.91 14.58 1.96
C VAL A 120 15.11 14.17 1.09
N LEU A 121 14.91 13.25 0.14
CA LEU A 121 15.96 12.66 -0.67
C LEU A 121 15.58 12.62 -2.16
N ASP A 122 16.59 12.74 -3.02
CA ASP A 122 16.58 12.39 -4.43
C ASP A 122 16.72 10.87 -4.62
N THR A 123 15.60 10.17 -4.48
CA THR A 123 15.58 8.69 -4.53
C THR A 123 16.17 8.10 -5.82
N TYR A 124 16.11 8.80 -6.96
CA TYR A 124 16.71 8.36 -8.21
C TYR A 124 18.24 8.45 -8.25
N GLY A 125 18.86 9.26 -7.39
CA GLY A 125 20.31 9.28 -7.19
C GLY A 125 20.84 7.97 -6.58
N PHE A 126 19.98 7.21 -5.88
CA PHE A 126 20.35 5.97 -5.21
C PHE A 126 19.65 4.76 -5.83
N ILE A 127 20.38 4.01 -6.65
CA ILE A 127 19.83 2.86 -7.39
C ILE A 127 19.14 1.82 -6.47
N GLN A 128 19.63 1.65 -5.25
CA GLN A 128 19.06 0.72 -4.27
C GLN A 128 17.64 1.12 -3.85
N ILE A 129 17.43 2.41 -3.55
CA ILE A 129 16.14 2.94 -3.11
C ILE A 129 15.17 3.01 -4.29
N SER A 130 15.65 3.48 -5.45
CA SER A 130 14.87 3.48 -6.70
C SER A 130 14.39 2.07 -7.06
N THR A 131 15.27 1.08 -7.02
CA THR A 131 14.92 -0.33 -7.32
C THR A 131 13.86 -0.85 -6.34
N LEU A 132 14.03 -0.59 -5.04
CA LEU A 132 13.06 -1.01 -4.03
C LEU A 132 11.67 -0.37 -4.27
N MET A 133 11.62 0.90 -4.63
CA MET A 133 10.38 1.59 -4.97
C MET A 133 9.67 0.92 -6.15
N TRP A 134 10.39 0.59 -7.22
CA TRP A 134 9.82 -0.12 -8.38
C TRP A 134 9.33 -1.53 -8.02
N ILE A 135 10.05 -2.25 -7.17
CA ILE A 135 9.61 -3.54 -6.64
C ILE A 135 8.31 -3.38 -5.83
N LEU A 136 8.22 -2.36 -4.97
CA LEU A 136 7.01 -2.11 -4.19
C LEU A 136 5.80 -1.80 -5.09
N PHE A 137 5.98 -1.04 -6.18
CA PHE A 137 4.90 -0.85 -7.16
C PHE A 137 4.44 -2.18 -7.78
N ALA A 138 5.39 -3.06 -8.14
CA ALA A 138 5.07 -4.38 -8.69
C ALA A 138 4.33 -5.26 -7.67
N VAL A 139 4.74 -5.22 -6.39
CA VAL A 139 4.06 -5.96 -5.30
C VAL A 139 2.64 -5.44 -5.09
N VAL A 140 2.43 -4.12 -5.08
CA VAL A 140 1.08 -3.53 -4.96
C VAL A 140 0.19 -3.97 -6.13
N ALA A 141 0.71 -3.98 -7.36
CA ALA A 141 -0.02 -4.46 -8.53
C ALA A 141 -0.36 -5.96 -8.43
N ALA A 142 0.60 -6.79 -8.04
CA ALA A 142 0.39 -8.23 -7.82
C ALA A 142 -0.65 -8.50 -6.73
N MET A 143 -0.57 -7.77 -5.62
CA MET A 143 -1.52 -7.87 -4.51
C MET A 143 -2.96 -7.52 -4.94
N ARG A 144 -3.13 -6.49 -5.76
CA ARG A 144 -4.43 -6.16 -6.34
C ARG A 144 -4.98 -7.30 -7.19
N ASN A 145 -4.15 -7.89 -8.06
CA ASN A 145 -4.56 -9.03 -8.87
C ASN A 145 -4.98 -10.24 -8.01
N VAL A 146 -4.28 -10.49 -6.91
CA VAL A 146 -4.63 -11.58 -5.98
C VAL A 146 -5.94 -11.30 -5.25
N ALA A 147 -6.19 -10.05 -4.85
CA ALA A 147 -7.44 -9.67 -4.18
C ALA A 147 -8.67 -9.76 -5.10
N ASP A 148 -8.49 -9.55 -6.40
CA ASP A 148 -9.55 -9.72 -7.41
C ASP A 148 -9.91 -11.22 -7.63
N ILE A 149 -9.00 -12.15 -7.30
CA ILE A 149 -9.30 -13.58 -7.24
C ILE A 149 -10.15 -13.82 -5.99
N ARG A 150 -11.47 -13.72 -6.16
CA ARG A 150 -12.49 -14.01 -5.13
C ARG A 150 -12.11 -15.30 -4.38
N PRO A 151 -12.06 -15.31 -3.03
CA PRO A 151 -11.90 -16.58 -2.34
C PRO A 151 -13.07 -17.48 -2.75
N PRO A 152 -12.83 -18.73 -3.19
CA PRO A 152 -13.89 -19.70 -3.32
C PRO A 152 -14.39 -19.99 -1.90
N PHE A 153 -15.44 -19.28 -1.49
CA PHE A 153 -16.25 -19.71 -0.37
C PHE A 153 -17.42 -20.48 -0.98
N PRO A 154 -17.32 -21.81 -1.16
CA PRO A 154 -18.50 -22.61 -1.43
C PRO A 154 -19.44 -22.49 -0.24
N ASP A 155 -20.57 -21.84 -0.49
CA ASP A 155 -21.86 -21.96 0.18
C ASP A 155 -21.82 -22.45 1.65
N LEU A 156 -21.35 -21.60 2.56
CA LEU A 156 -21.67 -21.74 3.99
C LEU A 156 -23.20 -21.66 4.24
N GLU A 157 -23.94 -21.14 3.26
CA GLU A 157 -25.40 -21.18 3.18
C GLU A 157 -25.95 -22.62 2.98
N LEU A 158 -25.20 -23.50 2.30
CA LEU A 158 -25.56 -24.91 2.12
C LEU A 158 -25.33 -25.73 3.40
N LEU A 159 -24.32 -25.35 4.19
CA LEU A 159 -24.00 -25.98 5.47
C LEU A 159 -24.93 -25.52 6.62
N THR A 160 -25.55 -24.35 6.49
CA THR A 160 -26.53 -23.84 7.46
C THR A 160 -27.96 -24.28 7.14
N THR A 161 -28.29 -24.53 5.88
CA THR A 161 -29.61 -25.04 5.46
C THR A 161 -29.76 -26.55 5.57
N GLY A 162 -28.66 -27.32 5.58
CA GLY A 162 -28.68 -28.78 5.73
C GLY A 162 -28.80 -29.32 7.17
N GLY A 163 -28.66 -28.48 8.20
CA GLY A 163 -28.55 -28.91 9.60
C GLY A 163 -29.83 -28.86 10.45
N SER A 164 -30.94 -28.32 9.94
CA SER A 164 -32.12 -27.99 10.77
C SER A 164 -33.29 -28.98 10.67
N SER A 165 -33.09 -30.25 10.28
CA SER A 165 -34.20 -31.22 10.21
C SER A 165 -33.90 -32.65 10.74
N ALA A 166 -32.94 -32.84 11.63
CA ALA A 166 -32.70 -34.17 12.21
C ALA A 166 -32.15 -34.14 13.64
N SER A 167 -32.91 -33.62 14.60
CA SER A 167 -32.63 -33.88 16.03
C SER A 167 -33.90 -33.84 16.88
N GLY A 168 -34.75 -34.86 16.75
CA GLY A 168 -35.70 -35.28 17.77
C GLY A 168 -35.31 -36.66 18.31
N HIS A 169 -34.68 -36.69 19.49
CA HIS A 169 -34.30 -37.90 20.27
C HIS A 169 -35.56 -38.43 21.05
N PRO A 170 -35.54 -39.56 21.81
CA PRO A 170 -36.33 -40.77 21.59
C PRO A 170 -37.16 -41.25 22.82
N ALA A 171 -37.82 -42.40 22.66
CA ALA A 171 -38.18 -43.40 23.69
C ALA A 171 -39.27 -43.09 24.75
N SER A 172 -40.47 -43.61 24.50
CA SER A 172 -41.40 -44.29 25.43
C SER A 172 -42.48 -44.95 24.53
N ASP A 173 -43.15 -46.07 24.77
CA ASP A 173 -43.39 -46.92 25.92
C ASP A 173 -44.06 -48.23 25.39
N ARG A 174 -43.86 -49.33 26.11
CA ARG A 174 -44.76 -50.50 26.29
C ARG A 174 -45.30 -51.35 25.10
N THR A 175 -44.79 -52.59 25.06
CA THR A 175 -45.53 -53.87 25.14
C THR A 175 -46.94 -53.97 24.52
N ALA A 176 -47.08 -54.83 23.51
CA ALA A 176 -48.07 -55.93 23.48
C ALA A 176 -47.82 -56.86 22.29
N ALA A 177 -47.41 -58.09 22.57
CA ALA A 177 -47.63 -59.21 21.68
C ALA A 177 -49.06 -59.73 21.88
N SER A 178 -49.80 -60.00 20.81
CA SER A 178 -50.89 -60.99 20.75
C SER A 178 -51.28 -61.28 19.28
N PRO A 179 -51.78 -62.49 18.95
CA PRO A 179 -51.71 -63.07 17.60
C PRO A 179 -53.05 -63.07 16.85
N ALA A 180 -52.97 -63.55 15.59
CA ALA A 180 -54.01 -64.16 14.77
C ALA A 180 -55.17 -63.30 14.25
N THR A 181 -55.30 -63.28 12.93
CA THR A 181 -56.58 -63.55 12.23
C THR A 181 -56.30 -64.07 10.83
N ALA A 182 -57.11 -65.05 10.43
CA ALA A 182 -57.00 -65.85 9.24
C ALA A 182 -57.95 -65.37 8.12
N SER A 183 -57.86 -66.04 6.96
CA SER A 183 -58.68 -65.97 5.74
C SER A 183 -58.37 -64.81 4.79
N ALA A 184 -58.24 -65.00 3.48
CA ALA A 184 -58.67 -66.10 2.59
C ALA A 184 -57.63 -66.41 1.51
#